data_AF-A0A060PSA5-F1
#
_entry.id   AF-A0A060PSA5-F1
#
_cell.length_a   1.000
_cell.length_b   1.000
_cell.length_c   1.000
_cell.angle_alpha   90.00
_cell.angle_beta   90.00
_cell.angle_gamma   90.00
#
_symmetry.space_group_name_H-M   'P 1'
#
loop_
_entity.id
_entity.type
_entity.pdbx_description
1 polymer ?
#
loop_
_entity_poly.entity_id
_entity_poly.type
_entity_poly.pdbx_seq_one_letter_code
_entity_poly.pdbx_strand_id
1 'polypeptide(L)'
;MPFDDFEKTLLQLKKEHFKAAHFVTAFRYSLEGKITEGFSDDGEPKGSSGMPVLSVLRREGLINIGLVSVRYFGGTLLGVGGLMKAYAKSALLCVENAQKENALKDFVELETLSAHYSYKELDALQREIKKFSLQLSKKNFSNQSVEVEISGERENLQAFLQQNKIN
;
A
#
# COMPACT_ATOMS: atom_id res chain seq x y z
N MET A 1 -1.88 6.45 5.92
CA MET A 1 -3.08 5.90 5.27
C MET A 1 -2.68 4.80 4.30
N PRO A 2 -3.59 3.88 3.90
CA PRO A 2 -3.37 3.05 2.71
C PRO A 2 -2.98 3.92 1.50
N PHE A 3 -2.07 3.41 0.65
CA PHE A 3 -1.60 4.17 -0.51
C PHE A 3 -2.72 4.50 -1.50
N ASP A 4 -3.70 3.60 -1.68
CA ASP A 4 -4.82 3.81 -2.60
C ASP A 4 -5.71 5.02 -2.22
N ASP A 5 -5.73 5.38 -0.93
CA ASP A 5 -6.46 6.53 -0.42
C ASP A 5 -5.63 7.82 -0.41
N PHE A 6 -4.34 7.76 -0.76
CA PHE A 6 -3.38 8.83 -0.54
C PHE A 6 -3.80 10.16 -1.15
N GLU A 7 -4.11 10.19 -2.45
CA GLU A 7 -4.49 11.43 -3.15
C GLU A 7 -5.78 12.04 -2.60
N LYS A 8 -6.78 11.19 -2.34
CA LYS A 8 -8.06 11.61 -1.77
C LYS A 8 -7.87 12.26 -0.42
N THR A 9 -7.12 11.61 0.47
CA THR A 9 -6.90 12.14 1.81
C THR A 9 -5.98 13.35 1.81
N LEU A 10 -4.98 13.44 0.92
CA LEU A 10 -4.16 14.64 0.76
C LEU A 10 -5.02 15.85 0.39
N LEU A 11 -5.93 15.69 -0.57
CA LEU A 11 -6.87 16.76 -0.95
C LEU A 11 -7.82 17.14 0.19
N GLN A 12 -8.28 16.16 0.96
CA GLN A 12 -9.10 16.41 2.15
C GLN A 12 -8.33 17.21 3.21
N LEU A 13 -7.11 16.79 3.54
CA LEU A 13 -6.26 17.51 4.50
C LEU A 13 -5.96 18.94 4.05
N LYS A 14 -5.75 19.17 2.75
CA LYS A 14 -5.57 20.52 2.20
C LYS A 14 -6.78 21.42 2.42
N LYS A 15 -7.99 20.87 2.37
CA LYS A 15 -9.24 21.60 2.66
C LYS A 15 -9.39 21.86 4.16
N GLU A 16 -9.17 20.83 4.99
CA GLU A 16 -9.32 20.91 6.45
C GLU A 16 -8.29 21.85 7.09
N HIS A 17 -7.05 21.81 6.58
CA HIS A 17 -5.92 22.56 7.10
C HIS A 17 -5.49 23.69 6.16
N PHE A 18 -6.43 24.45 5.60
CA PHE A 18 -6.17 25.51 4.61
C PHE A 18 -5.19 26.62 5.06
N LYS A 19 -4.93 26.75 6.37
CA LYS A 19 -3.93 27.69 6.96
C LYS A 19 -2.54 27.09 7.15
N ALA A 20 -2.36 25.80 6.87
CA ALA A 20 -1.04 25.17 6.94
C ALA A 20 -0.13 25.74 5.84
N ALA A 21 1.16 25.83 6.15
CA ALA A 21 2.17 26.34 5.22
C ALA A 21 2.65 25.25 4.26
N HIS A 22 2.76 24.01 4.76
CA HIS A 22 3.30 22.88 4.00
C HIS A 22 2.52 21.59 4.29
N PHE A 23 2.37 20.76 3.27
CA PHE A 23 1.82 19.41 3.23
C PHE A 23 2.90 18.48 2.68
N VAL A 24 3.88 18.18 3.53
CA VAL A 24 5.01 17.32 3.18
C VAL A 24 4.52 15.88 3.06
N THR A 25 4.92 15.19 2.00
CA THR A 25 4.44 13.83 1.73
C THR A 25 5.57 12.85 1.56
N ALA A 26 5.30 11.59 1.91
CA ALA A 26 6.09 10.43 1.53
C ALA A 26 5.17 9.22 1.37
N PHE A 27 5.51 8.34 0.44
CA PHE A 27 4.79 7.08 0.23
C PHE A 27 5.73 5.97 -0.22
N ARG A 28 5.30 4.73 0.05
CA ARG A 28 5.94 3.50 -0.41
C ARG A 28 4.84 2.50 -0.77
N TYR A 29 4.89 1.89 -1.95
CA TYR A 29 3.94 0.85 -2.36
C TYR A 29 4.64 -0.24 -3.18
N SER A 30 4.11 -1.46 -3.10
CA SER A 30 4.56 -2.59 -3.91
C SER A 30 3.74 -2.65 -5.19
N LEU A 31 4.41 -2.80 -6.33
CA LEU A 31 3.81 -3.12 -7.61
C LEU A 31 4.67 -4.19 -8.28
N GLU A 32 4.08 -5.35 -8.56
CA GLU A 32 4.75 -6.48 -9.23
C GLU A 32 6.08 -6.88 -8.56
N GLY A 33 6.07 -7.05 -7.24
CA GLY A 33 7.27 -7.40 -6.46
C GLY A 33 8.33 -6.29 -6.33
N LYS A 34 8.06 -5.08 -6.82
CA LYS A 34 8.97 -3.94 -6.72
C LYS A 34 8.39 -2.84 -5.85
N ILE A 35 9.21 -2.33 -4.92
CA ILE A 35 8.85 -1.19 -4.10
C ILE A 35 9.09 0.11 -4.87
N THR A 36 8.03 0.87 -5.07
CA THR A 36 8.06 2.24 -5.59
C THR A 36 7.91 3.22 -4.44
N GLU A 37 8.67 4.31 -4.48
CA GLU A 37 8.75 5.28 -3.41
C GLU A 37 8.74 6.70 -3.96
N GLY A 38 8.15 7.63 -3.22
CA GLY A 38 8.13 9.05 -3.58
C GLY A 38 7.96 9.93 -2.37
N PHE A 39 8.39 11.19 -2.49
CA PHE A 39 8.24 12.20 -1.45
C PHE A 39 8.16 13.61 -2.06
N SER A 40 7.60 14.55 -1.29
CA SER A 40 7.59 15.98 -1.61
C SER A 40 7.93 16.79 -0.37
N ASP A 41 8.85 17.74 -0.52
CA ASP A 41 9.18 18.71 0.54
C ASP A 41 8.15 19.87 0.61
N ASP A 42 7.21 19.97 -0.34
CA ASP A 42 6.13 20.98 -0.41
C ASP A 42 6.55 22.42 -0.07
N GLY A 43 7.64 22.90 -0.67
CA GLY A 43 8.13 24.27 -0.46
C GLY A 43 9.05 24.46 0.75
N GLU A 44 9.28 23.40 1.54
CA GLU A 44 10.40 23.36 2.49
C GLU A 44 11.75 23.34 1.76
N PRO A 45 12.87 23.67 2.46
CA PRO A 45 14.20 23.46 1.91
C PRO A 45 14.38 22.02 1.41
N LYS A 46 14.96 21.88 0.22
CA LYS A 46 15.10 20.58 -0.47
C LYS A 46 15.77 19.53 0.41
N GLY A 47 15.14 18.37 0.53
CA GLY A 47 15.59 17.22 1.32
C GLY A 47 15.44 17.37 2.83
N SER A 48 14.87 18.48 3.32
CA SER A 48 14.77 18.76 4.75
C SER A 48 13.53 18.18 5.42
N SER A 49 12.54 17.69 4.65
CA SER A 49 11.26 17.26 5.20
C SER A 49 10.77 15.92 4.62
N GLY A 50 10.48 15.83 3.32
CA GLY A 50 9.92 14.63 2.69
C GLY A 50 10.85 13.43 2.75
N MET A 51 12.15 13.64 2.53
CA MET A 51 13.17 12.58 2.63
C MET A 51 13.30 12.01 4.06
N PRO A 52 13.35 12.83 5.13
CA PRO A 52 13.25 12.36 6.51
C PRO A 52 12.00 11.50 6.78
N VAL A 53 10.82 11.90 6.31
CA VAL A 53 9.59 11.12 6.47
C VAL A 53 9.70 9.77 5.74
N LEU A 54 10.16 9.78 4.49
CA LEU A 54 10.37 8.56 3.72
C LEU A 54 11.38 7.61 4.38
N SER A 55 12.43 8.17 4.99
CA SER A 55 13.45 7.39 5.70
C SER A 55 12.87 6.64 6.89
N VAL A 56 11.88 7.21 7.59
CA VAL A 56 11.15 6.51 8.65
C VAL A 56 10.36 5.35 8.06
N LEU A 57 9.56 5.58 7.00
CA LEU A 57 8.79 4.50 6.37
C LEU A 57 9.69 3.33 5.91
N ARG A 58 10.89 3.64 5.38
CA ARG A 58 11.90 2.64 5.01
C ARG A 58 12.40 1.85 6.20
N ARG A 59 12.81 2.55 7.27
CA ARG A 59 13.36 1.92 8.48
C ARG A 59 12.35 1.01 9.16
N GLU A 60 11.09 1.43 9.20
CA GLU A 60 9.98 0.67 9.79
C GLU A 60 9.42 -0.40 8.84
N GLY A 61 10.00 -0.58 7.65
CA GLY A 61 9.58 -1.62 6.70
C GLY A 61 8.18 -1.43 6.09
N LEU A 62 7.59 -0.23 6.19
CA LEU A 62 6.20 0.00 5.82
C LEU A 62 6.02 0.19 4.31
N ILE A 63 5.06 -0.51 3.73
CA ILE A 63 4.71 -0.47 2.31
C ILE A 63 3.19 -0.41 2.14
N ASN A 64 2.74 -0.07 0.94
CA ASN A 64 1.34 0.25 0.59
C ASN A 64 0.75 1.33 1.50
N ILE A 65 1.59 2.32 1.83
CA ILE A 65 1.27 3.39 2.76
C ILE A 65 1.65 4.75 2.18
N GLY A 66 0.80 5.73 2.44
CA GLY A 66 1.11 7.15 2.31
C GLY A 66 1.14 7.83 3.69
N LEU A 67 1.99 8.85 3.82
CA LEU A 67 2.08 9.70 5.00
C LEU A 67 2.12 11.17 4.56
N VAL A 68 1.30 11.99 5.23
CA VAL A 68 1.25 13.44 5.03
C VAL A 68 1.55 14.12 6.36
N SER A 69 2.56 14.99 6.38
CA SER A 69 2.87 15.87 7.51
C SER A 69 2.36 17.27 7.21
N VAL A 70 1.34 17.70 7.95
CA VAL A 70 0.76 19.05 7.85
C VAL A 70 1.51 19.98 8.79
N ARG A 71 2.18 21.00 8.25
CA ARG A 71 2.98 21.94 9.03
C ARG A 71 2.37 23.34 9.02
N TYR A 72 2.21 23.89 10.22
CA TYR A 72 1.90 25.30 10.45
C TYR A 72 3.18 26.08 10.76
N PHE A 73 3.29 27.30 10.26
CA PHE A 73 4.42 28.15 10.60
C PHE A 73 4.31 28.63 12.05
N GLY A 74 5.33 28.31 12.86
CA GLY A 74 5.34 28.57 14.31
C GLY A 74 6.02 29.88 14.74
N GLY A 75 6.34 30.79 13.81
CA GLY A 75 6.96 32.08 14.13
C GLY A 75 8.49 32.05 14.32
N THR A 76 9.14 30.89 14.28
CA THR A 76 10.61 30.77 14.36
C THR A 76 11.12 29.72 13.37
N LEU A 77 12.24 30.03 12.71
CA LEU A 77 12.90 29.14 11.76
C LEU A 77 13.73 28.08 12.52
N LEU A 78 13.56 26.81 12.14
CA LEU A 78 14.28 25.68 12.74
C LEU A 78 15.64 25.40 12.08
N GLY A 79 15.90 25.99 10.90
CA GLY A 79 17.01 25.59 10.03
C GLY A 79 16.85 24.17 9.47
N VAL A 80 17.63 23.82 8.46
CA VAL A 80 17.52 22.53 7.75
C VAL A 80 17.65 21.34 8.70
N GLY A 81 18.66 21.34 9.57
CA GLY A 81 18.87 20.24 10.52
C GLY A 81 17.74 20.10 11.56
N GLY A 82 17.14 21.22 11.97
CA GLY A 82 15.98 21.20 12.86
C GLY A 82 14.73 20.64 12.18
N LEU A 83 14.50 21.01 10.91
CA LEU A 83 13.41 20.47 10.10
C LEU A 83 13.53 18.95 9.93
N MET A 84 14.71 18.47 9.53
CA MET A 84 14.94 17.04 9.33
C MET A 84 14.62 16.24 10.58
N LYS A 85 15.07 16.71 11.76
CA LYS A 85 14.77 16.07 13.04
C LYS A 85 13.29 16.13 13.38
N ALA A 86 12.64 17.27 13.16
CA ALA A 86 11.23 17.44 13.47
C ALA A 86 10.34 16.51 12.63
N TYR A 87 10.54 16.48 11.30
CA TYR A 87 9.77 15.64 10.37
C TYR A 87 10.01 14.15 10.59
N ALA A 88 11.26 13.72 10.81
CA ALA A 88 11.54 12.34 11.15
C ALA A 88 10.87 11.94 12.47
N LYS A 89 10.95 12.79 13.50
CA LYS A 89 10.34 12.51 14.80
C LYS A 89 8.82 12.45 14.72
N SER A 90 8.17 13.37 14.01
CA SER A 90 6.71 13.37 13.87
C SER A 90 6.21 12.15 13.09
N ALA A 91 6.91 11.77 12.02
CA ALA A 91 6.60 10.56 11.26
C ALA A 91 6.74 9.30 12.11
N LEU A 92 7.82 9.19 12.90
CA LEU A 92 8.04 8.05 13.77
C LEU A 92 6.94 7.92 14.83
N LEU A 93 6.60 9.02 15.52
CA LEU A 93 5.53 9.00 16.52
C LEU A 93 4.18 8.58 15.91
N CYS A 94 3.90 9.01 14.68
CA CYS A 94 2.70 8.59 13.96
C CYS A 94 2.69 7.07 13.70
N VAL A 95 3.82 6.51 13.24
CA VAL A 95 3.96 5.06 13.02
C VAL A 95 3.82 4.28 14.32
N GLU A 96 4.51 4.70 15.38
CA GLU A 96 4.43 4.05 16.70
C GLU A 96 3.00 4.04 17.25
N ASN A 97 2.26 5.12 17.05
CA ASN A 97 0.85 5.17 17.47
C ASN A 97 -0.02 4.24 16.62
N ALA A 98 0.17 4.23 15.29
CA ALA A 98 -0.55 3.30 14.41
C ALA A 98 -0.29 1.82 14.77
N GLN A 99 0.94 1.49 15.18
CA GLN A 99 1.29 0.16 15.70
C GLN A 99 0.55 -0.15 17.01
N LYS A 100 0.59 0.77 17.99
CA LYS A 100 -0.10 0.59 19.29
C LYS A 100 -1.60 0.41 19.12
N GLU A 101 -2.19 1.07 18.13
CA GLU A 101 -3.62 0.99 17.81
C GLU A 101 -3.97 -0.22 16.91
N ASN A 102 -3.01 -1.10 16.58
CA ASN A 102 -3.19 -2.21 15.64
C ASN A 102 -3.76 -1.78 14.27
N ALA A 103 -3.43 -0.56 13.82
CA ALA A 103 -3.87 -0.02 12.54
C ALA A 103 -3.04 -0.54 11.37
N LEU A 104 -1.86 -1.13 11.64
CA LEU A 104 -1.00 -1.75 10.64
C LEU A 104 -1.28 -3.26 10.54
N LYS A 105 -1.11 -3.80 9.34
CA LYS A 105 -1.30 -5.21 9.04
C LYS A 105 -0.09 -5.74 8.29
N ASP A 106 0.18 -7.02 8.45
CA ASP A 106 1.19 -7.70 7.66
C ASP A 106 0.83 -7.64 6.18
N PHE A 107 1.84 -7.33 5.36
CA PHE A 107 1.70 -7.37 3.92
C PHE A 107 1.91 -8.80 3.43
N VAL A 108 0.94 -9.29 2.68
CA VAL A 108 0.99 -10.58 2.00
C VAL A 108 0.82 -10.33 0.51
N GLU A 109 1.85 -10.65 -0.27
CA GLU A 109 1.79 -10.51 -1.72
C GLU A 109 0.92 -11.63 -2.29
N LEU A 110 -0.18 -11.24 -2.92
CA LEU A 110 -1.06 -12.16 -3.62
C LEU A 110 -0.66 -12.22 -5.09
N GLU A 111 -0.57 -13.43 -5.61
CA GLU A 111 -0.46 -13.67 -7.05
C GLU A 111 -1.84 -13.99 -7.61
N THR A 112 -2.04 -13.64 -8.88
CA THR A 112 -3.29 -13.93 -9.60
C THR A 112 -2.96 -14.70 -10.87
N LEU A 113 -3.67 -15.81 -11.07
CA LEU A 113 -3.66 -16.59 -12.30
C LEU A 113 -5.00 -16.44 -13.02
N SER A 114 -4.96 -16.18 -14.32
CA SER A 114 -6.16 -16.17 -15.17
C SER A 114 -6.23 -17.42 -16.04
N ALA A 115 -7.39 -18.07 -16.07
CA ALA A 115 -7.63 -19.23 -16.92
C ALA A 115 -9.10 -19.33 -17.35
N HIS A 116 -9.35 -19.97 -18.48
CA HIS A 116 -10.70 -20.21 -18.97
C HIS A 116 -11.21 -21.57 -18.48
N TYR A 117 -12.40 -21.57 -17.88
CA TYR A 117 -13.07 -22.80 -17.46
C TYR A 117 -14.45 -22.89 -18.08
N SER A 118 -14.88 -24.11 -18.43
CA SER A 118 -16.27 -24.34 -18.77
C SER A 118 -17.16 -24.21 -17.53
N TYR A 119 -18.43 -23.86 -17.70
CA TYR A 119 -19.36 -23.75 -16.58
C TYR A 119 -19.52 -25.06 -15.79
N LYS A 120 -19.27 -26.22 -16.42
CA LYS A 120 -19.32 -27.54 -15.77
C LYS A 120 -18.18 -27.77 -14.79
N GLU A 121 -17.04 -27.11 -15.00
CA GLU A 121 -15.84 -27.28 -14.18
C GLU A 121 -15.81 -26.34 -12.96
N LEU A 122 -16.63 -25.28 -12.97
CA LEU A 122 -16.59 -24.23 -11.94
C LEU A 122 -16.89 -24.74 -10.53
N ASP A 123 -17.85 -25.65 -10.37
CA ASP A 123 -18.19 -26.16 -9.04
C ASP A 123 -17.07 -27.01 -8.46
N ALA A 124 -16.36 -27.78 -9.30
CA ALA A 124 -15.20 -28.54 -8.90
C ALA A 124 -14.03 -27.61 -8.56
N LEU A 125 -13.75 -26.64 -9.42
CA LEU A 125 -12.72 -25.64 -9.22
C LEU A 125 -12.91 -24.87 -7.92
N GLN A 126 -14.13 -24.41 -7.64
CA GLN A 126 -14.43 -23.62 -6.45
C GLN A 126 -14.27 -24.43 -5.15
N ARG A 127 -14.47 -25.75 -5.19
CA ARG A 127 -14.16 -26.63 -4.05
C ARG A 127 -12.66 -26.79 -3.85
N GLU A 128 -11.90 -26.97 -4.93
CA GLU A 128 -10.44 -27.11 -4.83
C GLU A 128 -9.77 -25.83 -4.32
N ILE A 129 -10.10 -24.67 -4.91
CA ILE A 129 -9.56 -23.36 -4.53
C ILE A 129 -9.72 -23.08 -3.02
N LYS A 130 -10.88 -23.44 -2.44
CA LYS A 130 -11.13 -23.27 -1.00
C LYS A 130 -10.18 -24.08 -0.12
N LYS A 131 -9.69 -25.25 -0.59
CA LYS A 131 -8.74 -26.08 0.18
C LYS A 131 -7.37 -25.42 0.33
N PHE A 132 -7.01 -24.56 -0.61
CA PHE A 132 -5.73 -23.84 -0.64
C PHE A 132 -5.84 -22.41 -0.12
N SER A 133 -6.95 -22.03 0.52
CA SER A 133 -7.19 -20.64 0.96
C SER A 133 -7.08 -19.61 -0.16
N LEU A 134 -7.37 -20.02 -1.41
CA LEU A 134 -7.36 -19.17 -2.57
C LEU A 134 -8.73 -18.50 -2.76
N GLN A 135 -8.73 -17.38 -3.48
CA GLN A 135 -9.93 -16.64 -3.88
C GLN A 135 -10.18 -16.85 -5.37
N LEU A 136 -11.45 -16.88 -5.77
CA LEU A 136 -11.86 -16.96 -7.17
C LEU A 136 -12.74 -15.76 -7.52
N SER A 137 -12.37 -15.05 -8.58
CA SER A 137 -13.17 -14.03 -9.22
C SER A 137 -13.54 -14.48 -10.64
N LYS A 138 -14.75 -14.18 -11.09
CA LYS A 138 -15.22 -14.50 -12.45
C LYS A 138 -15.17 -13.23 -13.29
N LYS A 139 -14.55 -13.32 -14.46
CA LYS A 139 -14.42 -12.26 -15.46
C LYS A 139 -14.92 -12.79 -16.80
N ASN A 140 -15.22 -11.88 -17.73
CA ASN A 140 -15.46 -12.17 -19.16
C ASN A 140 -16.28 -13.46 -19.42
N PHE A 141 -17.60 -13.32 -19.36
CA PHE A 141 -18.52 -14.44 -19.55
C PHE A 141 -18.76 -14.71 -21.04
N SER A 142 -18.60 -15.96 -21.45
CA SER A 142 -18.95 -16.43 -22.79
C SER A 142 -20.12 -17.43 -22.72
N ASN A 143 -20.58 -17.91 -23.87
CA ASN A 143 -21.70 -18.86 -23.95
C ASN A 143 -21.38 -20.23 -23.32
N GLN A 144 -20.10 -20.64 -23.30
CA GLN A 144 -19.72 -22.00 -22.86
C GLN A 144 -18.62 -22.01 -21.80
N SER A 145 -17.94 -20.88 -21.60
CA SER A 145 -16.84 -20.72 -20.66
C SER A 145 -16.90 -19.37 -19.96
N VAL A 146 -16.13 -19.27 -18.89
CA VAL A 146 -15.89 -18.03 -18.17
C VAL A 146 -14.39 -17.93 -17.91
N GLU A 147 -13.86 -16.72 -17.96
CA GLU A 147 -12.52 -16.45 -17.47
C GLU A 147 -12.58 -16.36 -15.95
N VAL A 148 -11.69 -17.05 -15.26
CA VAL A 148 -11.58 -16.97 -13.80
C VAL A 148 -10.20 -16.46 -13.43
N GLU A 149 -10.19 -15.57 -12.46
CA GLU A 149 -8.98 -15.14 -11.77
C GLU A 149 -8.92 -15.86 -10.43
N ILE A 150 -7.85 -16.61 -10.21
CA ILE A 150 -7.56 -17.29 -8.96
C ILE A 150 -6.46 -16.51 -8.28
N SER A 151 -6.71 -15.98 -7.10
CA SER A 151 -5.74 -15.17 -6.36
C SER A 151 -5.46 -15.70 -4.96
N GLY A 152 -4.22 -15.55 -4.51
CA GLY A 152 -3.81 -15.97 -3.17
C GLY A 152 -2.30 -15.87 -2.98
N GLU A 153 -1.83 -16.29 -1.82
CA GLU A 153 -0.40 -16.33 -1.52
C GLU A 153 0.34 -17.20 -2.54
N ARG A 154 1.54 -16.77 -2.95
CA ARG A 154 2.38 -17.49 -3.92
C ARG A 154 2.50 -18.98 -3.58
N GLU A 155 2.77 -19.31 -2.33
CA GLU A 155 2.95 -20.71 -1.90
C GLU A 155 1.68 -21.55 -2.11
N ASN A 156 0.52 -20.99 -1.74
CA ASN A 156 -0.78 -21.66 -1.92
C ASN A 156 -1.14 -21.82 -3.40
N LEU A 157 -0.84 -20.80 -4.21
CA LEU A 157 -1.09 -20.82 -5.64
C LEU A 157 -0.21 -21.86 -6.34
N GLN A 158 1.08 -21.93 -5.98
CA GLN A 158 2.01 -22.94 -6.49
C GLN A 158 1.60 -24.36 -6.08
N ALA A 159 1.19 -24.57 -4.83
CA ALA A 159 0.68 -25.86 -4.37
C ALA A 159 -0.60 -26.28 -5.14
N PHE A 160 -1.50 -25.33 -5.41
CA PHE A 160 -2.68 -25.56 -6.23
C PHE A 160 -2.32 -25.97 -7.68
N LEU A 161 -1.39 -25.27 -8.31
CA LEU A 161 -0.92 -25.58 -9.67
C LEU A 161 -0.30 -26.97 -9.76
N GLN A 162 0.58 -27.31 -8.82
CA GLN A 162 1.23 -28.63 -8.76
C GLN A 162 0.23 -29.77 -8.60
N GLN A 163 -0.75 -29.63 -7.70
CA GLN A 163 -1.76 -30.66 -7.48
C GLN A 163 -2.68 -30.85 -8.69
N ASN A 164 -3.03 -29.77 -9.38
CA ASN A 164 -3.97 -29.82 -10.50
C ASN A 164 -3.27 -30.01 -11.87
N LYS A 165 -1.94 -30.14 -11.90
CA LYS A 165 -1.13 -30.28 -13.13
C LYS A 165 -1.43 -29.19 -14.17
N ILE A 166 -1.74 -27.99 -13.69
CA ILE A 166 -1.99 -26.83 -14.53
C ILE A 166 -0.62 -26.21 -14.83
N ASN A 167 -0.14 -26.37 -16.06
CA ASN A 167 1.08 -25.71 -16.57
C ASN A 167 0.74 -24.32 -17.10
#